data_AF-A0A925J608-F1
#
_entry.id   AF-A0A925J608-F1
#
_cell.length_a   1.000
_cell.length_b   1.000
_cell.length_c   1.000
_cell.angle_alpha   90.00
_cell.angle_beta   90.00
_cell.angle_gamma   90.00
#
_symmetry.space_group_name_H-M   'P 1'
#
loop_
_entity.id
_entity.type
_entity.pdbx_description
1 polymer ?
#
loop_
_entity_poly.entity_id
_entity_poly.type
_entity_poly.pdbx_seq_one_letter_code
_entity_poly.pdbx_strand_id
1 'polypeptide(L)'
;MPKVIALTVTHAEQKPGPIEGFRFLWGFYVDGYRSDRHCQTCFYGKAVPGLTTRTEASSTPLLLTAMDRYPYAYICGVASGPERMRAGRNFHLPLIYSAGESVEATTYTGFTFRAEDARLAPFAVLPDDWNGLERRHARCKNFQFAVQAFGYPALPRRAGNRPASG
;
A
#
# COMPACT_ATOMS: atom_id res chain seq x y z
N MET A 1 -24.14 -0.80 -2.48
CA MET A 1 -23.23 -1.39 -3.50
C MET A 1 -21.93 -1.72 -2.80
N PRO A 2 -21.28 -2.86 -3.11
CA PRO A 2 -20.00 -3.20 -2.50
C PRO A 2 -18.93 -2.17 -2.85
N LYS A 3 -18.09 -1.79 -1.90
CA LYS A 3 -16.96 -0.89 -2.14
C LYS A 3 -15.85 -1.68 -2.82
N VAL A 4 -15.57 -1.35 -4.07
CA VAL A 4 -14.53 -2.00 -4.89
C VAL A 4 -13.68 -0.91 -5.52
N ILE A 5 -12.36 -1.08 -5.48
CA ILE A 5 -11.41 -0.27 -6.26
C ILE A 5 -10.94 -1.13 -7.42
N ALA A 6 -11.01 -0.61 -8.65
CA ALA A 6 -10.41 -1.27 -9.80
C ALA A 6 -8.99 -0.75 -10.02
N LEU A 7 -7.98 -1.61 -9.86
CA LEU A 7 -6.58 -1.27 -10.04
C LEU A 7 -6.05 -1.83 -11.36
N THR A 8 -5.73 -0.95 -12.29
CA THR A 8 -5.12 -1.29 -13.58
C THR A 8 -3.65 -0.89 -13.58
N VAL A 9 -2.78 -1.75 -14.12
CA VAL A 9 -1.34 -1.46 -14.20
C VAL A 9 -0.89 -1.57 -15.64
N THR A 10 -0.39 -0.48 -16.22
CA THR A 10 0.06 -0.45 -17.63
C THR A 10 1.50 0.04 -17.73
N HIS A 11 2.11 -0.15 -18.90
CA HIS A 11 3.36 0.47 -19.27
C HIS A 11 3.26 0.95 -20.72
N ALA A 12 3.71 2.17 -21.02
CA ALA A 12 3.54 2.76 -22.35
C ALA A 12 4.27 1.97 -23.45
N GLU A 13 5.48 1.50 -23.14
CA GLU A 13 6.38 0.88 -24.14
C GLU A 13 6.49 -0.65 -24.00
N GLN A 14 6.07 -1.24 -22.88
CA GLN A 14 6.27 -2.65 -22.60
C GLN A 14 4.97 -3.41 -22.86
N LYS A 15 5.08 -4.57 -23.50
CA LYS A 15 3.96 -5.50 -23.63
C LYS A 15 3.51 -5.99 -22.25
N PRO A 16 2.26 -6.45 -22.10
CA PRO A 16 1.81 -7.08 -20.87
C PRO A 16 2.77 -8.17 -20.41
N GLY A 17 3.12 -8.14 -19.13
CA GLY A 17 4.14 -8.99 -18.52
C GLY A 17 4.40 -8.59 -17.07
N PRO A 18 5.26 -9.31 -16.34
CA PRO A 18 5.50 -9.05 -14.93
C PRO A 18 5.93 -7.60 -14.66
N ILE A 19 5.43 -7.01 -13.58
CA ILE A 19 5.86 -5.67 -13.15
C ILE A 19 7.30 -5.73 -12.63
N GLU A 20 8.23 -5.17 -13.40
CA GLU A 20 9.66 -5.20 -13.11
C GLU A 20 10.12 -4.05 -12.22
N GLY A 21 11.40 -4.06 -11.83
CA GLY A 21 12.03 -3.00 -11.02
C GLY A 21 11.86 -3.15 -9.51
N PHE A 22 11.04 -4.07 -9.03
CA PHE A 22 10.83 -4.26 -7.60
C PHE A 22 11.42 -5.58 -7.08
N ARG A 23 12.13 -5.50 -5.96
CA ARG A 23 12.51 -6.68 -5.17
C ARG A 23 11.27 -7.33 -4.57
N PHE A 24 10.35 -6.49 -4.10
CA PHE A 24 9.05 -6.88 -3.59
C PHE A 24 8.01 -5.88 -4.07
N LEU A 25 6.90 -6.38 -4.59
CA LEU A 25 5.70 -5.62 -4.89
C LEU A 25 4.57 -6.36 -4.19
N TRP A 26 3.70 -5.65 -3.50
CA TRP A 26 2.57 -6.25 -2.82
C TRP A 26 1.45 -5.22 -2.59
N GLY A 27 0.23 -5.73 -2.47
CA GLY A 27 -0.90 -5.00 -1.91
C GLY A 27 -1.28 -5.53 -0.54
N PHE A 28 -1.78 -4.66 0.32
CA PHE A 28 -2.26 -5.03 1.66
C PHE A 28 -3.48 -4.21 2.02
N TYR A 29 -4.57 -4.87 2.41
CA TYR A 29 -5.70 -4.20 3.04
C TYR A 29 -5.35 -3.91 4.50
N VAL A 30 -5.51 -2.65 4.93
CA VAL A 30 -5.04 -2.17 6.25
C VAL A 30 -6.23 -1.71 7.09
N ASP A 31 -6.36 -2.25 8.30
CA ASP A 31 -7.37 -1.86 9.32
C ASP A 31 -6.74 -1.43 10.66
N GLY A 32 -5.41 -1.33 10.73
CA GLY A 32 -4.68 -0.87 11.89
C GLY A 32 -3.20 -1.14 11.75
N TYR A 33 -2.45 -0.94 12.83
CA TYR A 33 -1.02 -1.18 12.82
C TYR A 33 -0.42 -1.48 14.20
N ARG A 34 0.83 -1.95 14.17
CA ARG A 34 1.72 -2.22 15.28
C ARG A 34 2.78 -1.14 15.36
N SER A 35 2.78 -0.32 16.40
CA SER A 35 3.76 0.75 16.58
C SER A 35 5.19 0.25 16.88
N ASP A 36 5.35 -1.01 17.29
CA ASP A 36 6.63 -1.66 17.56
C ASP A 36 7.29 -2.27 16.31
N ARG A 37 6.62 -2.24 15.15
CA ARG A 37 7.09 -2.90 13.91
C ARG A 37 7.22 -1.89 12.79
N HIS A 38 8.18 -2.14 11.90
CA HIS A 38 8.40 -1.32 10.70
C HIS A 38 8.11 -2.13 9.42
N CYS A 39 8.00 -1.44 8.28
CA CYS A 39 7.72 -2.00 6.95
C CYS A 39 6.36 -2.74 6.89
N GLN A 40 6.19 -3.72 6.01
CA GLN A 40 4.92 -4.43 5.83
C GLN A 40 4.38 -5.03 7.13
N THR A 41 5.27 -5.52 8.00
CA THR A 41 4.91 -6.13 9.28
C THR A 41 4.31 -5.17 10.30
N CYS A 42 4.33 -3.85 10.02
CA CYS A 42 3.62 -2.89 10.85
C CYS A 42 2.11 -2.97 10.64
N PHE A 43 1.60 -3.44 9.50
CA PHE A 43 0.16 -3.41 9.24
C PHE A 43 -0.60 -4.56 9.92
N TYR A 44 -1.79 -4.24 10.42
CA TYR A 44 -2.86 -5.20 10.61
C TYR A 44 -3.72 -5.24 9.35
N GLY A 45 -4.16 -6.46 9.00
CA GLY A 45 -5.09 -6.70 7.91
C GLY A 45 -4.72 -7.94 7.10
N LYS A 46 -4.86 -7.85 5.77
CA LYS A 46 -4.71 -9.00 4.86
C LYS A 46 -4.03 -8.60 3.55
N ALA A 47 -3.16 -9.45 3.02
CA ALA A 47 -2.58 -9.27 1.69
C ALA A 47 -3.66 -9.25 0.59
N VAL A 48 -3.47 -8.39 -0.41
CA VAL A 48 -4.30 -8.36 -1.62
C VAL A 48 -3.91 -9.56 -2.50
N PRO A 49 -4.84 -10.49 -2.78
CA PRO A 49 -4.56 -11.59 -3.70
C PRO A 49 -4.25 -11.06 -5.09
N GLY A 50 -3.28 -11.66 -5.78
CA GLY A 50 -2.96 -11.31 -7.17
C GLY A 50 -2.13 -10.04 -7.36
N LEU A 51 -1.75 -9.33 -6.30
CA LEU A 51 -0.79 -8.22 -6.38
C LEU A 51 0.57 -8.60 -5.75
N THR A 52 1.52 -8.98 -6.60
CA THR A 52 2.87 -9.42 -6.26
C THR A 52 3.87 -8.94 -7.33
N THR A 53 5.18 -9.18 -7.19
CA THR A 53 6.17 -8.93 -8.26
C THR A 53 5.91 -9.74 -9.54
N ARG A 54 5.11 -10.80 -9.46
CA ARG A 54 4.72 -11.62 -10.62
C ARG A 54 3.42 -11.16 -11.26
N THR A 55 2.78 -10.11 -10.73
CA THR A 55 1.58 -9.55 -11.33
C THR A 55 1.91 -9.03 -12.70
N GLU A 56 1.13 -9.46 -13.69
CA GLU A 56 1.26 -8.97 -15.05
C GLU A 56 0.63 -7.58 -15.15
N ALA A 57 1.43 -6.60 -15.57
CA ALA A 57 0.91 -5.34 -16.04
C ALA A 57 0.06 -5.62 -17.27
N SER A 58 -1.19 -5.17 -17.26
CA SER A 58 -2.12 -5.28 -18.38
C SER A 58 -3.23 -4.24 -18.24
N SER A 59 -4.02 -4.06 -19.30
CA SER A 59 -5.24 -3.24 -19.26
C SER A 59 -6.39 -3.90 -18.48
N THR A 60 -6.21 -5.13 -17.98
CA THR A 60 -7.25 -5.82 -17.19
C THR A 60 -7.15 -5.39 -15.73
N PRO A 61 -8.24 -4.90 -15.11
CA PRO A 61 -8.22 -4.44 -13.74
C PRO A 61 -8.13 -5.59 -12.73
N LEU A 62 -7.28 -5.44 -11.73
CA LEU A 62 -7.33 -6.18 -10.48
C LEU A 62 -8.36 -5.54 -9.55
N LEU A 63 -9.38 -6.31 -9.13
CA LEU A 63 -10.43 -5.80 -8.26
C LEU A 63 -10.06 -5.91 -6.79
N LEU A 64 -10.01 -4.77 -6.09
CA LEU A 64 -9.80 -4.69 -4.66
C LEU A 64 -11.15 -4.71 -3.94
N THR A 65 -11.65 -5.90 -3.65
CA THR A 65 -13.05 -6.12 -3.23
C THR A 65 -13.31 -6.08 -1.72
N ALA A 66 -12.26 -5.92 -0.90
CA ALA A 66 -12.40 -5.98 0.56
C ALA A 66 -12.58 -4.61 1.23
N MET A 67 -12.87 -3.55 0.46
CA MET A 67 -12.92 -2.16 0.98
C MET A 67 -14.11 -1.88 1.91
N ASP A 68 -15.12 -2.76 1.94
CA ASP A 68 -16.18 -2.70 2.95
C ASP A 68 -15.70 -3.07 4.36
N ARG A 69 -14.60 -3.83 4.46
CA ARG A 69 -14.02 -4.28 5.74
C ARG A 69 -12.78 -3.49 6.12
N TYR A 70 -11.96 -3.10 5.15
CA TYR A 70 -10.69 -2.45 5.39
C TYR A 70 -10.76 -1.00 4.89
N PRO A 71 -10.49 0.00 5.74
CA PRO A 71 -10.58 1.40 5.35
C PRO A 71 -9.54 1.81 4.30
N TYR A 72 -8.46 1.04 4.16
CA TYR A 72 -7.39 1.33 3.21
C TYR A 72 -6.94 0.09 2.43
N ALA A 73 -6.51 0.30 1.19
CA ALA A 73 -5.63 -0.60 0.46
C ALA A 73 -4.28 0.08 0.28
N TYR A 74 -3.19 -0.59 0.66
CA TYR A 74 -1.84 -0.06 0.57
C TYR A 74 -1.03 -0.89 -0.43
N ILE A 75 -0.57 -0.24 -1.50
CA ILE A 75 0.28 -0.87 -2.51
C ILE A 75 1.72 -0.39 -2.27
N CYS A 76 2.66 -1.31 -2.20
CA CYS A 76 4.06 -1.01 -1.95
C CYS A 76 4.98 -1.78 -2.89
N GLY A 77 5.87 -1.04 -3.55
CA GLY A 77 6.99 -1.58 -4.32
C GLY A 77 8.31 -1.22 -3.66
N VAL A 78 9.07 -2.20 -3.19
CA VAL A 78 10.45 -2.03 -2.72
C VAL A 78 11.38 -2.16 -3.92
N ALA A 79 12.04 -1.06 -4.29
CA ALA A 79 12.87 -1.02 -5.49
C ALA A 79 14.04 -2.01 -5.43
N SER A 80 14.35 -2.60 -6.59
CA SER A 80 15.54 -3.44 -6.80
C SER A 80 16.82 -2.60 -6.78
N GLY A 81 17.96 -3.28 -6.61
CA GLY A 81 19.29 -2.66 -6.62
C GLY A 81 19.78 -2.13 -5.26
N PRO A 82 20.84 -1.29 -5.24
CA PRO A 82 21.49 -0.77 -4.04
C PRO A 82 20.55 -0.01 -3.09
N GLU A 83 20.66 -0.29 -1.79
CA GLU A 83 19.79 0.29 -0.75
C GLU A 83 19.75 1.83 -0.76
N ARG A 84 20.90 2.46 -0.98
CA ARG A 84 21.02 3.93 -1.05
C ARG A 84 20.10 4.59 -2.10
N MET A 85 19.70 3.86 -3.14
CA MET A 85 18.80 4.37 -4.19
C MET A 85 17.33 4.02 -3.94
N ARG A 86 17.04 3.10 -3.00
CA ARG A 86 15.67 2.63 -2.76
C ARG A 86 14.78 3.71 -2.17
N ALA A 87 15.33 4.58 -1.32
CA ALA A 87 14.54 5.62 -0.66
C ALA A 87 13.76 6.53 -1.64
N GLY A 88 14.34 6.84 -2.81
CA GLY A 88 13.67 7.62 -3.85
C GLY A 88 12.97 6.80 -4.94
N ARG A 89 13.07 5.48 -4.91
CA ARG A 89 12.52 4.57 -5.94
C ARG A 89 11.42 3.65 -5.41
N ASN A 90 11.29 3.53 -4.10
CA ASN A 90 10.20 2.78 -3.50
C ASN A 90 8.87 3.43 -3.87
N PHE A 91 7.93 2.58 -4.27
CA PHE A 91 6.59 2.98 -4.63
C PHE A 91 5.66 2.77 -3.44
N HIS A 92 4.83 3.77 -3.15
CA HIS A 92 3.85 3.73 -2.07
C HIS A 92 2.56 4.39 -2.57
N LEU A 93 1.49 3.61 -2.67
CA LEU A 93 0.19 4.06 -3.12
C LEU A 93 -0.89 3.62 -2.12
N PRO A 94 -1.12 4.43 -1.06
CA PRO A 94 -2.21 4.20 -0.12
C PRO A 94 -3.52 4.76 -0.69
N LEU A 95 -4.55 3.91 -0.71
CA LEU A 95 -5.84 4.17 -1.34
C LEU A 95 -6.97 4.09 -0.32
N ILE A 96 -7.96 4.95 -0.50
CA ILE A 96 -9.28 4.89 0.14
C ILE A 96 -10.32 4.76 -0.97
N TYR A 97 -11.35 3.95 -0.75
CA TYR A 97 -12.48 3.91 -1.68
C TYR A 97 -13.18 5.27 -1.74
N SER A 98 -13.38 5.79 -2.95
CA SER A 98 -14.11 7.02 -3.20
C SER A 98 -14.79 6.94 -4.57
N ALA A 99 -16.11 6.74 -4.56
CA ALA A 99 -16.88 6.49 -5.78
C ALA A 99 -16.73 7.64 -6.80
N GLY A 100 -16.45 7.30 -8.05
CA GLY A 100 -16.30 8.24 -9.16
C GLY A 100 -14.97 8.99 -9.21
N GLU A 101 -14.09 8.82 -8.21
CA GLU A 101 -12.73 9.37 -8.24
C GLU A 101 -11.74 8.37 -8.82
N SER A 102 -10.63 8.90 -9.36
CA SER A 102 -9.51 8.09 -9.78
C SER A 102 -8.19 8.71 -9.39
N VAL A 103 -7.19 7.86 -9.19
CA VAL A 103 -5.81 8.28 -8.98
C VAL A 103 -4.88 7.47 -9.86
N GLU A 104 -3.89 8.15 -10.41
CA GLU A 104 -2.79 7.54 -11.14
C GLU A 104 -1.45 7.82 -10.44
N ALA A 105 -0.57 6.83 -10.43
CA ALA A 105 0.79 6.99 -9.96
C ALA A 105 1.76 6.17 -10.82
N THR A 106 2.82 6.82 -11.28
CA THR A 106 3.85 6.20 -12.11
C THR A 106 5.06 5.81 -11.26
N THR A 107 5.52 4.58 -11.44
CA THR A 107 6.73 4.05 -10.81
C THR A 107 7.98 4.60 -11.46
N TYR A 108 9.14 4.46 -10.80
CA TYR A 108 10.42 4.89 -11.35
C TYR A 108 10.84 4.14 -12.63
N THR A 109 10.19 2.99 -12.91
CA THR A 109 10.40 2.17 -14.11
C THR A 109 9.33 2.41 -15.19
N GLY A 110 8.45 3.39 -15.03
CA GLY A 110 7.46 3.75 -16.06
C GLY A 110 6.15 2.98 -16.02
N PHE A 111 5.98 1.98 -15.14
CA PHE A 111 4.66 1.38 -14.91
C PHE A 111 3.72 2.39 -14.27
N THR A 112 2.51 2.51 -14.79
CA THR A 112 1.46 3.39 -14.27
C THR A 112 0.38 2.56 -13.60
N PHE A 113 0.14 2.84 -12.32
CA PHE A 113 -0.92 2.26 -11.51
C PHE A 113 -2.08 3.24 -11.51
N ARG A 114 -3.21 2.85 -12.12
CA ARG A 114 -4.45 3.61 -12.12
C ARG A 114 -5.46 2.90 -11.24
N ALA A 115 -5.96 3.59 -10.21
CA ALA A 115 -7.01 3.11 -9.34
C ALA A 115 -8.29 3.90 -9.59
N GLU A 116 -9.37 3.22 -9.96
CA GLU A 116 -10.71 3.77 -10.14
C GLU A 116 -11.58 3.50 -8.92
N ASP A 117 -12.54 4.40 -8.66
CA ASP A 117 -13.29 4.49 -7.41
C ASP A 117 -12.38 4.65 -6.19
N ALA A 118 -11.30 5.42 -6.35
CA ALA A 118 -10.28 5.58 -5.35
C ALA A 118 -9.72 7.00 -5.29
N ARG A 119 -9.29 7.39 -4.09
CA ARG A 119 -8.46 8.56 -3.86
C ARG A 119 -7.26 8.21 -3.00
N LEU A 120 -6.22 9.05 -3.02
CA LEU A 120 -5.06 8.90 -2.14
C LEU A 120 -5.44 9.10 -0.67
N ALA A 121 -4.87 8.28 0.19
CA ALA A 121 -4.70 8.62 1.60
C ALA A 121 -3.38 9.37 1.78
N PRO A 122 -3.39 10.71 1.87
CA PRO A 122 -2.16 11.47 2.03
C PRO A 122 -1.48 11.13 3.37
N PHE A 123 -0.16 11.13 3.36
CA PHE A 123 0.64 11.03 4.59
C PHE A 123 1.94 11.81 4.39
N ALA A 124 2.36 12.53 5.44
CA ALA A 124 3.58 13.32 5.48
C ALA A 124 4.79 12.51 5.97
N VAL A 125 5.98 13.08 5.74
CA VAL A 125 7.22 12.59 6.34
C VAL A 125 7.22 12.91 7.84
N LEU A 126 7.56 11.94 8.67
CA LEU A 126 7.82 12.17 10.09
C LEU A 126 9.29 12.60 10.32
N PRO A 127 9.59 13.40 11.36
CA PRO A 127 10.96 13.68 11.80
C PRO A 127 11.81 12.43 12.02
N ASP A 128 13.13 12.56 11.88
CA ASP A 128 14.07 11.43 12.01
C ASP A 128 14.10 10.83 13.43
N ASP A 129 13.81 11.63 14.44
CA ASP A 129 13.78 11.29 15.87
C ASP A 129 12.36 11.24 16.43
N TRP A 130 11.36 11.12 15.54
CA TRP A 130 9.96 11.21 15.92
C TRP A 130 9.62 10.22 17.04
N ASN A 131 9.15 10.79 18.16
CA ASN A 131 8.80 10.08 19.39
C ASN A 131 9.91 9.15 19.94
N GLY A 132 11.18 9.54 19.77
CA GLY A 132 12.34 8.79 20.29
C GLY A 132 12.60 7.46 19.56
N LEU A 133 11.95 7.22 18.41
CA LEU A 133 12.17 6.02 17.62
C LEU A 133 13.51 6.08 16.89
N GLU A 134 14.08 4.90 16.61
CA GLU A 134 15.23 4.80 15.71
C GLU A 134 14.88 5.41 14.34
N ARG A 135 15.82 6.19 13.79
CA ARG A 135 15.68 6.85 12.49
C ARG A 135 15.15 5.96 11.37
N ARG A 136 15.60 4.71 11.30
CA ARG A 136 15.13 3.75 10.30
C ARG A 136 13.64 3.45 10.43
N HIS A 137 13.13 3.38 11.66
CA HIS A 137 11.72 3.19 11.95
C HIS A 137 10.92 4.45 11.57
N ALA A 138 11.33 5.62 12.05
CA ALA A 138 10.65 6.89 11.81
C ALA A 138 10.53 7.24 10.31
N ARG A 139 11.52 6.82 9.50
CA ARG A 139 11.54 6.99 8.03
C ARG A 139 10.73 5.96 7.25
N CYS A 140 10.22 4.92 7.88
CA CYS A 140 9.49 3.87 7.18
C CYS A 140 8.14 4.38 6.66
N LYS A 141 7.96 4.43 5.33
CA LYS A 141 6.74 4.96 4.71
C LYS A 141 5.46 4.23 5.11
N ASN A 142 5.52 2.91 5.31
CA ASN A 142 4.39 2.13 5.81
C ASN A 142 3.99 2.59 7.21
N PHE A 143 4.98 2.80 8.08
CA PHE A 143 4.76 3.29 9.44
C PHE A 143 4.25 4.73 9.45
N GLN A 144 4.88 5.63 8.67
CA GLN A 144 4.46 7.02 8.54
C GLN A 144 2.99 7.13 8.10
N PHE A 145 2.59 6.31 7.12
CA PHE A 145 1.19 6.18 6.72
C PHE A 145 0.31 5.69 7.88
N ALA A 146 0.68 4.57 8.51
CA ALA A 146 -0.13 3.96 9.57
C ALA A 146 -0.34 4.90 10.77
N VAL A 147 0.70 5.60 11.21
CA VAL A 147 0.62 6.61 12.29
C VAL A 147 -0.39 7.71 11.94
N GLN A 148 -0.41 8.17 10.70
CA GLN A 148 -1.30 9.25 10.29
C GLN A 148 -2.73 8.77 10.02
N ALA A 149 -2.88 7.51 9.59
CA ALA A 149 -4.17 6.89 9.38
C ALA A 149 -4.87 6.51 10.71
N PHE A 150 -4.11 6.13 11.74
CA PHE A 150 -4.66 5.53 12.97
C PHE A 150 -4.27 6.24 14.27
N GLY A 151 -3.44 7.30 14.20
CA GLY A 151 -2.90 8.00 15.37
C GLY A 151 -1.73 7.28 16.04
N TYR A 152 -1.12 7.93 17.04
CA TYR A 152 -0.05 7.35 17.87
C TYR A 152 -0.25 7.65 19.37
N PRO A 153 0.05 6.70 20.27
CA PRO A 153 0.32 5.30 19.97
C PRO A 153 -0.93 4.64 19.36
N ALA A 154 -0.73 3.57 18.58
CA ALA A 154 -1.86 2.82 18.03
C ALA A 154 -2.77 2.38 19.17
N LEU A 155 -4.05 2.72 19.13
CA LEU A 155 -5.01 2.09 20.02
C LEU A 155 -4.98 0.57 19.76
N PRO A 156 -5.00 -0.28 20.80
CA PRO A 156 -5.04 -1.72 20.60
C PRO A 156 -6.23 -2.08 19.71
N ARG A 157 -6.00 -2.97 18.74
CA ARG A 157 -6.99 -3.41 17.76
C ARG A 157 -8.28 -3.74 18.52
N ARG A 158 -9.39 -3.03 18.26
CA ARG A 158 -10.68 -3.38 18.87
C ARG A 158 -10.91 -4.87 18.60
N ALA A 159 -11.04 -5.66 19.66
CA ALA A 159 -11.46 -7.04 19.56
C ALA A 159 -12.91 -7.04 19.06
N GLY A 160 -13.10 -7.03 17.75
CA GLY A 160 -14.41 -6.92 17.13
C GLY A 160 -14.44 -7.69 15.82
N ASN A 161 -15.04 -8.88 15.88
CA ASN A 161 -15.41 -9.77 14.79
C ASN A 161 -14.28 -10.39 13.95
N ARG A 162 -13.59 -11.37 14.54
CA ARG A 162 -13.36 -12.61 13.78
C ARG A 162 -14.76 -13.24 13.58
N PRO A 163 -15.23 -13.53 12.36
CA PRO A 163 -16.28 -14.53 12.25
C PRO A 163 -15.74 -15.81 12.90
N ALA A 164 -16.52 -16.39 13.80
CA ALA A 164 -16.25 -17.72 14.31
C ALA A 164 -16.17 -18.65 13.10
N SER A 165 -14.99 -19.20 12.84
CA SER A 165 -14.86 -20.41 12.03
C SER A 165 -15.27 -21.56 12.93
N GLY A 166 -16.53 -21.97 12.84
CA GLY A 166 -17.15 -23.11 13.48
C GLY A 166 -18.37 -23.51 12.69
#